data_AF-A0A928KW61-F1
#
_entry.id   AF-A0A928KW61-F1
#
_cell.length_a   1.000
_cell.length_b   1.000
_cell.length_c   1.000
_cell.angle_alpha   90.00
_cell.angle_beta   90.00
_cell.angle_gamma   90.00
#
_symmetry.space_group_name_H-M   'P 1'
#
loop_
_entity.id
_entity.type
_entity.pdbx_description
1 polymer ?
#
loop_
_entity_poly.entity_id
_entity_poly.type
_entity_poly.pdbx_seq_one_letter_code
_entity_poly.pdbx_strand_id
1 'polypeptide(L)'
;MAQFEIRPMEMEQTAREIDAKINEWQASVNRLYQYVSELDTMWEGDANDAFNKTFAADRSKYNSLANLMDEYKNAILKAAQEYKIADSESAKKISNT
;
A
#
# COMPACT_ATOMS: atom_id res chain seq x y z
N MET A 1 31.32 0.10 0.24
CA MET A 1 30.39 -0.54 1.20
C MET A 1 29.22 0.39 1.56
N ALA A 2 29.45 1.64 1.98
CA ALA A 2 28.36 2.58 2.33
C ALA A 2 27.26 2.76 1.25
N GLN A 3 27.61 2.88 -0.04
CA GLN A 3 26.61 3.05 -1.11
C GLN A 3 25.73 1.80 -1.32
N PHE A 4 26.23 0.61 -0.98
CA PHE A 4 25.48 -0.64 -1.09
C PHE A 4 24.49 -0.79 0.06
N GLU A 5 24.86 -0.38 1.28
CA GLU A 5 23.96 -0.38 2.45
C GLU A 5 22.86 0.69 2.37
N ILE A 6 23.13 1.84 1.73
CA ILE A 6 22.15 2.93 1.59
C ILE A 6 20.94 2.50 0.74
N ARG A 7 21.15 1.71 -0.31
CA ARG A 7 20.05 1.33 -1.24
C ARG A 7 18.96 0.47 -0.59
N PRO A 8 19.26 -0.62 0.14
CA PRO A 8 18.25 -1.35 0.90
C PRO A 8 17.53 -0.49 1.94
N MET A 9 18.23 0.46 2.59
CA MET A 9 17.59 1.37 3.55
C MET A 9 16.58 2.31 2.87
N GLU A 10 16.91 2.86 1.69
CA GLU A 10 16.00 3.68 0.88
C GLU A 10 14.78 2.88 0.39
N MET A 11 15.00 1.61 -0.01
CA MET A 11 13.91 0.70 -0.38
C MET A 11 12.98 0.41 0.80
N GLU A 12 13.53 0.11 1.98
CA GLU A 12 12.74 -0.12 3.20
C GLU A 12 11.99 1.14 3.63
N GLN A 13 12.58 2.33 3.47
CA GLN A 13 11.92 3.60 3.72
C GLN A 13 10.74 3.82 2.76
N THR A 14 10.95 3.57 1.46
CA THR A 14 9.89 3.67 0.45
C THR A 14 8.73 2.72 0.76
N ALA A 15 9.03 1.48 1.17
CA ALA A 15 8.02 0.50 1.57
C ALA A 15 7.20 0.98 2.79
N ARG A 16 7.85 1.59 3.79
CA ARG A 16 7.16 2.20 4.95
C ARG A 16 6.25 3.35 4.54
N GLU A 17 6.69 4.20 3.61
CA GLU A 17 5.88 5.32 3.11
C GLU A 17 4.66 4.85 2.33
N ILE A 18 4.80 3.79 1.52
CA ILE A 18 3.68 3.13 0.84
C ILE A 18 2.69 2.59 1.88
N ASP A 19 3.17 1.90 2.91
CA ASP A 19 2.33 1.33 3.96
C ASP A 19 1.55 2.42 4.72
N ALA A 20 2.22 3.51 5.10
CA ALA A 20 1.55 4.64 5.74
C ALA A 20 0.43 5.23 4.87
N LYS A 21 0.73 5.49 3.59
CA LYS A 21 -0.25 6.05 2.64
C LYS A 21 -1.42 5.11 2.38
N ILE A 22 -1.18 3.80 2.32
CA ILE A 22 -2.26 2.85 2.07
C ILE A 22 -3.17 2.66 3.28
N ASN A 23 -2.61 2.75 4.49
CA ASN A 23 -3.40 2.78 5.73
C ASN A 23 -4.28 4.06 5.80
N GLU A 24 -3.72 5.23 5.45
CA GLU A 24 -4.48 6.48 5.34
C GLU A 24 -5.59 6.41 4.30
N TRP A 25 -5.31 5.80 3.14
CA TRP A 25 -6.28 5.54 2.09
C TRP A 25 -7.44 4.69 2.58
N GLN A 26 -7.17 3.53 3.20
CA GLN A 26 -8.19 2.64 3.73
C GLN A 26 -9.06 3.34 4.80
N ALA A 27 -8.45 4.11 5.70
CA ALA A 27 -9.17 4.89 6.69
C ALA A 27 -10.11 5.91 6.04
N SER A 28 -9.63 6.61 5.01
CA SER A 28 -10.41 7.60 4.25
C SER A 28 -11.58 6.95 3.50
N VAL A 29 -11.35 5.79 2.86
CA VAL A 29 -12.39 5.01 2.19
C VAL A 29 -13.46 4.57 3.19
N ASN A 30 -13.06 4.03 4.35
CA ASN A 30 -14.01 3.62 5.38
C ASN A 30 -14.88 4.78 5.86
N ARG A 31 -14.28 5.95 6.09
CA ARG A 31 -14.99 7.16 6.49
C ARG A 31 -15.95 7.65 5.40
N LEU A 32 -15.55 7.57 4.13
CA LEU A 32 -16.40 7.92 3.01
C LEU A 32 -17.65 7.02 2.95
N TYR A 33 -17.51 5.71 3.17
CA TYR A 33 -18.66 4.79 3.23
C TYR A 33 -19.55 5.05 4.45
N GLN A 34 -19.00 5.48 5.58
CA GLN A 34 -19.80 5.92 6.73
C GLN A 34 -20.66 7.14 6.36
N TYR A 35 -20.08 8.15 5.71
CA TYR A 35 -20.83 9.32 5.26
C TYR A 35 -21.92 8.99 4.25
N VAL A 36 -21.65 8.07 3.30
CA VAL A 36 -22.69 7.61 2.38
C VAL A 36 -23.82 6.88 3.11
N SER A 37 -23.50 6.04 4.11
CA SER A 37 -24.54 5.41 4.93
C SER A 37 -25.36 6.41 5.73
N GLU A 38 -24.76 7.51 6.20
CA GLU A 38 -25.50 8.58 6.86
C GLU A 38 -26.43 9.31 5.88
N LEU A 39 -25.91 9.69 4.70
CA LEU A 39 -26.68 10.35 3.65
C LEU A 39 -27.85 9.51 3.15
N ASP A 40 -27.67 8.19 3.05
CA ASP A 40 -28.71 7.24 2.65
C ASP A 40 -29.96 7.35 3.56
N THR A 41 -29.77 7.58 4.85
CA THR A 41 -30.88 7.75 5.81
C THR A 41 -31.61 9.08 5.68
N MET A 42 -31.03 10.07 4.99
CA MET A 42 -31.54 11.43 4.95
C MET A 42 -32.45 11.70 3.74
N TRP A 43 -32.39 10.89 2.69
CA TRP A 43 -33.14 11.15 1.46
C TRP A 43 -33.66 9.85 0.84
N GLU A 44 -34.97 9.62 0.84
CA GLU A 44 -35.57 8.48 0.13
C GLU A 44 -35.89 8.80 -1.35
N GLY A 45 -35.77 7.80 -2.23
CA GLY A 45 -36.25 7.82 -3.61
C GLY A 45 -35.23 7.34 -4.65
N ASP A 46 -35.70 7.20 -5.91
CA ASP A 46 -34.93 6.63 -7.03
C ASP A 46 -33.54 7.26 -7.25
N ALA A 47 -33.38 8.55 -6.92
CA ALA A 47 -32.11 9.25 -7.01
C ALA A 47 -31.10 8.77 -5.96
N ASN A 48 -31.53 8.52 -4.71
CA ASN A 48 -30.68 7.95 -3.67
C ASN A 48 -30.29 6.52 -4.03
N ASP A 49 -31.25 5.70 -4.48
CA ASP A 49 -30.99 4.32 -4.91
C ASP A 49 -29.94 4.26 -6.04
N ALA A 50 -30.04 5.15 -7.03
CA ALA A 50 -29.08 5.25 -8.13
C ALA A 50 -27.69 5.68 -7.65
N PHE A 51 -27.61 6.63 -6.71
CA PHE A 51 -26.35 7.08 -6.10
C PHE A 51 -25.69 5.93 -5.33
N ASN A 52 -26.40 5.29 -4.41
CA ASN A 52 -25.89 4.19 -3.60
C ASN A 52 -25.44 3.00 -4.44
N LYS A 53 -26.20 2.65 -5.48
CA LYS A 53 -25.83 1.58 -6.41
C LYS A 53 -24.51 1.87 -7.12
N THR A 54 -24.33 3.10 -7.59
CA THR A 54 -23.09 3.53 -8.25
C THR A 54 -21.93 3.53 -7.26
N PHE A 55 -22.16 4.08 -6.07
CA PHE A 55 -21.14 4.21 -5.03
C PHE A 55 -20.70 2.86 -4.44
N ALA A 56 -21.61 1.90 -4.32
CA ALA A 56 -21.30 0.53 -3.88
C ALA A 56 -20.38 -0.19 -4.88
N ALA A 57 -20.55 0.05 -6.18
CA ALA A 57 -19.71 -0.57 -7.22
C ALA A 57 -18.24 -0.14 -7.11
N ASP A 58 -17.98 1.09 -6.68
CA ASP A 58 -16.63 1.65 -6.56
C ASP A 58 -15.83 1.08 -5.39
N ARG A 59 -16.49 0.44 -4.41
CA ARG A 59 -15.82 -0.14 -3.23
C ARG A 59 -14.76 -1.16 -3.61
N SER A 60 -15.07 -1.96 -4.62
CA SER A 60 -14.17 -2.97 -5.17
C SER A 60 -12.87 -2.34 -5.69
N LYS A 61 -12.95 -1.21 -6.38
CA LYS A 61 -11.79 -0.50 -6.96
C LYS A 61 -10.87 0.05 -5.87
N TYR A 62 -11.45 0.60 -4.79
CA TYR A 62 -10.66 1.10 -3.67
C TYR A 62 -9.89 0.00 -2.94
N ASN A 63 -10.52 -1.17 -2.77
CA ASN A 63 -9.88 -2.36 -2.20
C ASN A 63 -8.80 -2.91 -3.14
N SER A 64 -9.04 -2.92 -4.46
CA SER A 64 -8.04 -3.34 -5.44
C SER A 64 -6.78 -2.48 -5.40
N LEU A 65 -6.91 -1.15 -5.25
CA LEU A 65 -5.76 -0.28 -5.07
C LEU A 65 -4.98 -0.60 -3.79
N ALA A 66 -5.69 -0.83 -2.68
CA ALA A 66 -5.07 -1.22 -1.42
C ALA A 66 -4.23 -2.49 -1.54
N ASN A 67 -4.80 -3.52 -2.17
CA ASN A 67 -4.10 -4.79 -2.39
C ASN A 67 -2.89 -4.62 -3.30
N LEU A 68 -3.04 -3.88 -4.40
CA LEU A 68 -1.94 -3.64 -5.34
C LEU A 68 -0.76 -2.93 -4.67
N MET A 69 -1.03 -1.92 -3.84
CA MET A 69 0.03 -1.20 -3.13
C MET A 69 0.70 -2.07 -2.06
N ASP A 70 -0.04 -2.99 -1.44
CA ASP A 70 0.55 -3.99 -0.53
C ASP A 70 1.48 -4.96 -1.28
N GLU A 71 1.08 -5.42 -2.47
CA GLU A 71 1.94 -6.23 -3.34
C GLU A 71 3.23 -5.49 -3.72
N TYR A 72 3.14 -4.20 -4.10
CA TYR A 72 4.32 -3.38 -4.38
C TYR A 72 5.23 -3.21 -3.17
N LYS A 73 4.66 -2.92 -1.99
CA LYS A 73 5.42 -2.84 -0.73
C LYS A 73 6.19 -4.14 -0.49
N ASN A 74 5.53 -5.28 -0.61
CA ASN A 74 6.13 -6.59 -0.37
C ASN A 74 7.24 -6.91 -1.40
N ALA A 75 7.04 -6.54 -2.66
CA ALA A 75 8.06 -6.70 -3.70
C ALA A 75 9.32 -5.85 -3.41
N ILE A 76 9.15 -4.61 -2.95
CA ILE A 76 10.27 -3.72 -2.59
C ILE A 76 11.03 -4.29 -1.38
N LEU A 77 10.34 -4.76 -0.35
CA LEU A 77 10.97 -5.38 0.81
C LEU A 77 11.76 -6.64 0.45
N LYS A 78 11.19 -7.47 -0.42
CA LYS A 78 11.87 -8.66 -0.94
C LYS A 78 13.15 -8.29 -1.69
N ALA A 79 13.08 -7.30 -2.58
CA ALA A 79 14.25 -6.82 -3.31
C ALA A 79 15.34 -6.27 -2.35
N ALA A 80 14.95 -5.49 -1.35
CA ALA A 80 15.88 -4.97 -0.34
C ALA A 80 16.60 -6.10 0.42
N GLN A 81 15.87 -7.17 0.76
CA GLN A 81 16.44 -8.36 1.41
C GLN A 81 17.43 -9.10 0.50
N GLU A 82 17.10 -9.28 -0.78
CA GLU A 82 17.98 -9.92 -1.76
C GLU A 82 19.30 -9.15 -1.92
N TYR A 83 19.25 -7.81 -1.97
CA TYR A 83 20.44 -6.96 -1.98
C TYR A 83 21.30 -7.17 -0.73
N LYS A 84 20.71 -7.16 0.46
CA LYS A 84 21.43 -7.39 1.74
C LYS A 84 22.14 -8.74 1.77
N ILE A 85 21.52 -9.79 1.23
CA ILE A 85 22.11 -11.14 1.14
C ILE A 85 23.31 -11.12 0.18
N ALA A 86 23.14 -10.57 -1.03
CA ALA A 86 24.20 -10.49 -2.03
C ALA A 86 25.43 -9.71 -1.52
N ASP A 87 25.20 -8.63 -0.78
CA ASP A 87 26.28 -7.86 -0.16
C ASP A 87 27.02 -8.66 0.92
N SER A 88 26.28 -9.38 1.78
CA SER A 88 26.89 -10.24 2.81
C SER A 88 27.75 -11.35 2.20
N GLU A 89 27.28 -11.99 1.13
CA GLU A 89 28.04 -13.01 0.41
C GLU A 89 29.29 -12.44 -0.25
N SER A 90 29.18 -11.26 -0.86
CA SER A 90 30.31 -10.57 -1.48
C SER A 90 31.36 -10.18 -0.45
N ALA A 91 30.95 -9.67 0.71
CA ALA A 91 31.84 -9.33 1.82
C ALA A 91 32.60 -10.55 2.36
N LYS A 92 31.92 -11.71 2.51
CA LYS A 92 32.56 -12.97 2.93
C LYS A 92 33.62 -13.45 1.95
N LYS A 93 33.37 -13.34 0.64
CA LYS A 93 34.35 -13.71 -0.40
C LYS A 93 35.59 -12.83 -0.34
N ILE A 94 35.41 -11.51 -0.21
CA ILE A 94 36.53 -10.56 -0.10
C ILE A 94 37.34 -10.79 1.19
N SER A 95 36.69 -11.09 2.31
CA SER A 95 37.37 -11.36 3.59
C SER A 95 38.18 -12.67 3.61
N ASN A 96 37.89 -13.62 2.71
CA ASN A 96 38.57 -14.91 2.63
C ASN A 96 39.70 -14.92 1.58
N THR A 97 40.00 -13.77 0.96
CA THR A 97 41.08 -13.58 -0.01
C THR A 97 42.12 -12.64 0.56
#